data_AF-A0A9P6Z472-F1
#
_entry.id   AF-A0A9P6Z472-F1
#
_cell.length_a   1.000
_cell.length_b   1.000
_cell.length_c   1.000
_cell.angle_alpha   90.00
_cell.angle_beta   90.00
_cell.angle_gamma   90.00
#
_symmetry.space_group_name_H-M   'P 1'
#
loop_
_entity.id
_entity.type
_entity.pdbx_description
1 polymer ?
#
loop_
_entity_poly.entity_id
_entity_poly.type
_entity_poly.pdbx_seq_one_letter_code
_entity_poly.pdbx_strand_id
1 'polypeptide(L)'
;MFENGKDSVVDEYGRPEPMDYIVDEEQFRHETLSSHTQYLVQLALKSEKEVETMQVEKEAHGTDPDSIFEKRRKTGRPRILHEDHKNAILECIDNNPSAVLDEVMKKLKQIFSELKVSKTTLFDFVKQHCNLSLKKARLQPIDRNSEEKIQECLDWVHKWEKTDMDFTRNCGFLDEAAFHIHLKRSMA
;
A
#
# COMPACT_ATOMS: atom_id res chain seq x y z
N MET A 1 3.02 -12.71 22.96
CA MET A 1 2.72 -11.40 23.55
C MET A 1 1.48 -11.55 24.39
N PHE A 2 1.55 -11.15 25.65
CA PHE A 2 0.41 -11.23 26.56
C PHE A 2 -0.05 -9.80 26.86
N GLU A 3 -1.35 -9.54 26.73
CA GLU A 3 -1.93 -8.29 27.23
C GLU A 3 -2.35 -8.51 28.67
N ASN A 4 -1.70 -7.80 29.59
CA ASN A 4 -2.27 -7.57 30.91
C ASN A 4 -3.55 -6.76 30.66
N GLY A 5 -4.68 -7.12 31.29
CA GLY A 5 -6.02 -6.48 31.16
C GLY A 5 -6.11 -4.98 31.52
N LYS A 6 -5.01 -4.26 31.42
CA LYS A 6 -4.78 -2.81 31.49
C LYS A 6 -4.19 -2.27 30.18
N ASP A 7 -4.42 -2.96 29.05
CA ASP A 7 -3.94 -2.60 27.71
C ASP A 7 -2.40 -2.44 27.59
N SER A 8 -1.65 -3.18 28.41
CA SER A 8 -0.18 -3.16 28.40
C SER A 8 0.38 -4.52 27.95
N VAL A 9 1.24 -4.51 26.93
CA VAL A 9 1.92 -5.72 26.44
C VAL A 9 3.04 -6.10 27.41
N VAL A 10 3.07 -7.38 27.80
CA VAL A 10 4.05 -7.94 28.73
C VAL A 10 4.69 -9.22 28.20
N ASP A 11 5.93 -9.49 28.64
CA ASP A 11 6.71 -10.70 28.34
C ASP A 11 6.13 -11.92 29.07
N GLU A 12 6.71 -13.11 28.83
CA GLU A 12 6.34 -14.37 29.49
C GLU A 12 6.51 -14.34 31.03
N TYR A 13 7.23 -13.35 31.56
CA TYR A 13 7.47 -13.11 32.98
C TYR A 13 6.63 -11.94 33.54
N GLY A 14 5.72 -11.36 32.75
CA GLY A 14 4.87 -10.24 33.14
C GLY A 14 5.57 -8.88 33.19
N ARG A 15 6.76 -8.74 32.62
CA ARG A 15 7.49 -7.47 32.52
C ARG A 15 7.03 -6.68 31.29
N PRO A 16 7.01 -5.34 31.35
CA PRO A 16 6.64 -4.51 30.20
C PRO A 16 7.59 -4.77 29.03
N GLU A 17 7.05 -5.13 27.87
CA GLU A 17 7.84 -5.21 26.65
C GLU A 17 8.00 -3.79 26.05
N PRO A 18 9.23 -3.38 25.68
CA PRO A 18 9.44 -2.15 24.92
C PRO A 18 8.74 -2.26 23.56
N MET A 19 7.76 -1.39 23.33
CA MET A 19 6.99 -1.35 22.09
C MET A 19 7.43 -0.17 21.23
N ASP A 20 7.61 -0.40 19.93
CA ASP A 20 7.77 0.64 18.93
C ASP A 20 6.56 0.73 18.01
N TYR A 21 6.39 1.89 17.40
CA TYR A 21 5.44 2.06 16.30
C TYR A 21 6.11 1.59 15.01
N ILE A 22 5.64 0.49 14.44
CA ILE A 22 5.95 0.20 13.05
C ILE A 22 4.93 0.94 12.20
N VAL A 23 5.39 2.00 11.55
CA VAL A 23 4.76 2.42 10.31
C VAL A 23 5.21 1.41 9.26
N ASP A 24 4.24 0.81 8.60
CA ASP A 24 4.44 -0.18 7.55
C ASP A 24 4.96 0.53 6.28
N GLU A 25 6.19 1.06 6.35
CA GLU A 25 6.81 1.87 5.30
C GLU A 25 7.19 1.02 4.07
N GLU A 26 7.52 -0.26 4.28
CA GLU A 26 8.03 -1.12 3.22
C GLU A 26 6.94 -1.85 2.40
N GLN A 27 5.75 -2.10 2.95
CA GLN A 27 4.72 -2.86 2.22
C GLN A 27 4.18 -2.11 0.98
N PHE A 28 4.44 -0.80 0.84
CA PHE A 28 3.93 0.02 -0.28
C PHE A 28 4.95 1.01 -0.83
N ARG A 29 6.26 0.66 -0.88
CA ARG A 29 7.03 1.21 -1.99
C ARG A 29 6.31 0.74 -3.24
N HIS A 30 5.60 1.65 -3.91
CA HIS A 30 5.13 1.40 -5.26
C HIS A 30 6.41 1.13 -6.05
N GLU A 31 6.77 -0.15 -6.23
CA GLU A 31 7.50 -0.54 -7.42
C GLU A 31 6.78 0.17 -8.55
N THR A 32 7.53 0.92 -9.36
CA THR A 32 6.99 1.66 -10.51
C THR A 32 6.06 0.69 -11.21
N LEU A 33 4.74 0.90 -11.05
CA LEU A 33 3.74 -0.04 -11.53
C LEU A 33 4.13 -0.31 -12.97
N SER A 34 4.48 -1.55 -13.28
CA SER A 34 4.80 -1.94 -14.65
C SER A 34 3.66 -1.38 -15.48
N SER A 35 3.95 -0.33 -16.25
CA SER A 35 2.89 0.40 -16.94
C SER A 35 2.16 -0.63 -17.79
N HIS A 36 0.85 -0.48 -18.02
CA HIS A 36 0.13 -1.39 -18.90
C HIS A 36 0.86 -1.55 -20.25
N THR A 37 1.54 -0.51 -20.71
CA THR A 37 2.46 -0.55 -21.86
C THR A 37 3.68 -1.45 -21.67
N GLN A 38 4.32 -1.52 -20.49
CA GLN A 38 5.42 -2.45 -20.21
C GLN A 38 4.95 -3.91 -20.16
N TYR A 39 3.76 -4.17 -19.60
CA TYR A 39 3.12 -5.49 -19.67
C TYR A 39 2.82 -5.91 -21.12
N LEU A 40 2.30 -4.99 -21.94
CA LEU A 40 2.05 -5.23 -23.36
C LEU A 40 3.34 -5.49 -24.17
N VAL A 41 4.42 -4.75 -23.88
CA VAL A 41 5.74 -5.00 -24.51
C VAL A 41 6.28 -6.38 -24.11
N GLN A 42 6.08 -6.80 -22.86
CA GLN A 42 6.51 -8.11 -22.38
C GLN A 42 5.65 -9.26 -22.92
N LEU A 43 4.37 -9.00 -23.22
CA LEU A 43 3.52 -9.93 -23.98
C LEU A 43 3.95 -10.02 -25.45
N ALA A 44 4.26 -8.88 -26.09
CA ALA A 44 4.71 -8.84 -27.48
C ALA A 44 6.02 -9.63 -27.67
N LEU A 45 6.97 -9.48 -26.73
CA LEU A 45 8.22 -10.26 -26.69
C LEU A 45 8.02 -11.76 -26.42
N LYS A 46 6.92 -12.15 -25.76
CA LYS A 46 6.55 -13.56 -25.56
C LYS A 46 5.89 -14.16 -26.80
N SER A 47 5.09 -13.38 -27.54
CA SER A 47 4.45 -13.83 -28.78
C SER A 47 5.40 -13.95 -29.98
N GLU A 48 6.55 -13.26 -29.98
CA GLU A 48 7.54 -13.36 -31.06
C GLU A 48 8.24 -14.73 -31.15
N LYS A 49 8.08 -15.61 -30.16
CA LYS A 49 8.59 -16.99 -30.21
C LYS A 49 7.59 -18.01 -30.75
N GLU A 50 6.37 -17.61 -31.08
CA GLU A 50 5.29 -18.57 -31.39
C GLU A 50 4.41 -18.20 -32.59
N VAL A 51 4.79 -17.22 -33.42
CA VAL A 51 3.99 -16.83 -34.61
C VAL A 51 4.85 -16.84 -35.88
N GLU A 52 5.41 -18.01 -36.19
CA GLU A 52 5.73 -18.41 -37.56
C GLU A 52 4.64 -19.36 -38.09
N THR A 53 3.38 -18.92 -38.12
CA THR A 53 2.38 -19.49 -39.04
C THR A 53 1.17 -18.57 -39.17
N MET A 54 0.81 -18.30 -40.42
CA MET A 54 -0.48 -17.82 -40.94
C MET A 54 -0.72 -16.30 -40.95
N GLN A 55 -0.48 -15.75 -42.14
CA GLN A 55 -1.02 -14.48 -42.66
C GLN A 55 -2.45 -14.66 -43.20
N VAL A 56 -3.09 -13.51 -43.55
CA VAL A 56 -4.27 -13.28 -44.45
C VAL A 56 -5.63 -13.25 -43.69
N GLU A 57 -6.56 -12.27 -43.77
CA GLU A 57 -6.77 -11.05 -44.57
C GLU A 57 -7.86 -10.11 -43.93
N LYS A 58 -7.65 -8.79 -44.06
CA LYS A 58 -8.57 -7.69 -44.51
C LYS A 58 -9.75 -7.11 -43.69
N GLU A 59 -9.87 -5.81 -43.94
CA GLU A 59 -10.63 -4.70 -43.36
C GLU A 59 -12.15 -4.73 -43.56
N ALA A 60 -12.89 -4.06 -42.66
CA ALA A 60 -14.07 -3.28 -43.00
C ALA A 60 -14.37 -2.18 -41.95
N HIS A 61 -14.54 -0.95 -42.43
CA HIS A 61 -14.99 0.24 -41.70
C HIS A 61 -16.41 0.11 -41.12
N GLY A 62 -16.69 0.83 -40.02
CA GLY A 62 -18.05 1.25 -39.68
C GLY A 62 -18.27 1.60 -38.20
N THR A 63 -18.10 2.89 -37.86
CA THR A 63 -18.71 3.66 -36.76
C THR A 63 -19.18 2.90 -35.51
N ASP A 64 -18.49 3.15 -34.40
CA ASP A 64 -18.83 2.70 -33.04
C ASP A 64 -20.20 3.27 -32.57
N PRO A 65 -21.20 2.42 -32.25
CA PRO A 65 -22.50 2.86 -31.75
C PRO A 65 -22.48 3.34 -30.28
N ASP A 66 -21.37 3.20 -29.55
CA ASP A 66 -21.28 3.58 -28.12
C ASP A 66 -21.11 5.08 -27.85
N SER A 67 -20.97 5.91 -28.90
CA SER A 67 -20.83 7.38 -28.74
C SER A 67 -22.10 8.08 -28.19
N ILE A 68 -23.21 7.34 -28.00
CA ILE A 68 -24.49 7.87 -27.49
C ILE A 68 -24.44 8.13 -25.98
N PHE A 69 -23.49 7.54 -25.25
CA PHE A 69 -23.38 7.68 -23.78
C PHE A 69 -22.29 8.63 -23.28
N GLU A 70 -21.72 9.47 -24.15
CA GLU A 70 -20.85 10.59 -23.73
C GLU A 70 -21.70 11.70 -23.07
N LYS A 71 -22.28 11.38 -21.91
CA LYS A 71 -22.82 12.36 -20.97
C LYS A 71 -21.66 13.27 -20.60
N ARG A 72 -21.59 14.46 -21.21
CA ARG A 72 -20.75 15.56 -20.77
C ARG A 72 -20.83 15.63 -19.25
N ARG A 73 -19.73 15.22 -18.58
CA ARG A 73 -19.60 15.40 -17.14
C ARG A 73 -19.74 16.90 -16.92
N LYS A 74 -20.81 17.31 -16.23
CA LYS A 74 -20.98 18.72 -15.84
C LYS A 74 -19.71 19.10 -15.09
N THR A 75 -18.94 20.05 -15.62
CA THR A 75 -17.75 20.57 -14.95
C THR A 75 -18.21 21.10 -13.60
N GLY A 76 -17.93 20.32 -12.56
CA GLY A 76 -18.28 20.68 -11.19
C GLY A 76 -17.51 21.92 -10.75
N ARG A 77 -17.73 22.32 -9.50
CA ARG A 77 -16.92 23.37 -8.87
C ARG A 77 -15.42 23.06 -9.07
N PRO A 78 -14.60 24.06 -9.45
CA PRO A 78 -13.15 23.87 -9.57
C PRO A 78 -12.60 23.27 -8.28
N ARG A 79 -11.72 22.26 -8.43
CA ARG A 79 -11.08 21.61 -7.29
C ARG A 79 -10.16 22.62 -6.60
N ILE A 80 -10.14 22.61 -5.27
CA ILE A 80 -9.25 23.48 -4.47
C ILE A 80 -7.81 22.97 -4.51
N LEU A 81 -7.65 21.65 -4.63
CA LEU A 81 -6.36 20.97 -4.75
C LEU A 81 -6.07 20.64 -6.23
N HIS A 82 -4.82 20.82 -6.64
CA HIS A 82 -4.33 20.79 -8.02
C HIS A 82 -3.03 19.96 -8.08
N GLU A 83 -2.46 19.81 -9.28
CA GLU A 83 -1.27 18.97 -9.45
C GLU A 83 -0.04 19.47 -8.68
N ASP A 84 0.15 20.79 -8.56
CA ASP A 84 1.24 21.34 -7.75
C ASP A 84 1.11 20.92 -6.26
N HIS A 85 -0.12 20.90 -5.75
CA HIS A 85 -0.41 20.42 -4.40
C HIS A 85 -0.15 18.91 -4.27
N LYS A 86 -0.46 18.13 -5.31
CA LYS A 86 -0.20 16.68 -5.34
C LYS A 86 1.30 16.41 -5.29
N ASN A 87 2.10 17.11 -6.09
CA ASN A 87 3.54 16.93 -6.11
C ASN A 87 4.16 17.25 -4.74
N ALA A 88 3.73 18.32 -4.09
CA ALA A 88 4.18 18.66 -2.74
C ALA A 88 3.77 17.61 -1.68
N ILE A 89 2.61 16.97 -1.84
CA ILE A 89 2.18 15.86 -0.98
C ILE A 89 3.08 14.64 -1.19
N LEU A 90 3.32 14.26 -2.44
CA LEU A 90 4.16 13.11 -2.77
C LEU A 90 5.59 13.30 -2.27
N GLU A 91 6.19 14.46 -2.52
CA GLU A 91 7.52 14.79 -2.00
C GLU A 91 7.57 14.76 -0.47
N CYS A 92 6.51 15.22 0.21
CA CYS A 92 6.44 15.14 1.66
C CYS A 92 6.51 13.69 2.17
N ILE A 93 5.84 12.77 1.47
CA ILE A 93 5.71 11.36 1.85
C ILE A 93 6.95 10.57 1.43
N ASP A 94 7.52 10.85 0.27
CA ASP A 94 8.77 10.23 -0.17
C ASP A 94 9.93 10.54 0.80
N ASN A 95 9.93 11.73 1.39
CA ASN A 95 10.91 12.12 2.41
C ASN A 95 10.61 11.56 3.81
N ASN A 96 9.35 11.26 4.13
CA ASN A 96 8.92 10.70 5.41
C ASN A 96 7.64 9.85 5.17
N PRO A 97 7.77 8.55 4.88
CA PRO A 97 6.62 7.69 4.59
C PRO A 97 5.65 7.58 5.77
N SER A 98 6.15 7.80 6.99
CA SER A 98 5.41 7.88 8.25
C SER A 98 4.66 9.19 8.48
N ALA A 99 4.71 10.16 7.56
CA ALA A 99 4.10 11.46 7.74
C ALA A 99 2.58 11.36 7.99
N VAL A 100 2.12 11.99 9.07
CA VAL A 100 0.68 12.08 9.36
C VAL A 100 0.02 13.19 8.54
N LEU A 101 -1.29 13.07 8.33
CA LEU A 101 -2.06 14.03 7.53
C LEU A 101 -1.95 15.48 8.03
N ASP A 102 -1.76 15.68 9.34
CA ASP A 102 -1.57 17.01 9.93
C ASP A 102 -0.23 17.64 9.55
N GLU A 103 0.84 16.83 9.42
CA GLU A 103 2.15 17.28 8.96
C GLU A 103 2.11 17.66 7.49
N VAL A 104 1.47 16.82 6.67
CA VAL A 104 1.23 17.12 5.24
C VAL A 104 0.44 18.42 5.10
N MET A 105 -0.62 18.59 5.89
CA MET A 105 -1.42 19.83 5.89
C MET A 105 -0.60 21.05 6.33
N LYS A 106 0.30 20.89 7.29
CA LYS A 106 1.21 21.96 7.74
C LYS A 106 2.20 22.37 6.64
N LYS A 107 2.84 21.40 5.98
CA LYS A 107 3.76 21.67 4.86
C LYS A 107 3.04 22.34 3.68
N LEU A 108 1.85 21.87 3.33
CA LEU A 108 1.04 22.50 2.28
C LEU A 108 0.71 23.96 2.58
N LYS A 109 0.36 24.30 3.83
CA LYS A 109 0.12 25.70 4.22
C LYS A 109 1.38 26.56 4.23
N GLN A 110 2.55 25.95 4.45
CA GLN A 110 3.83 26.66 4.39
C GLN A 110 4.21 27.01 2.95
N ILE A 111 3.98 26.09 2.01
CA ILE A 111 4.29 26.28 0.59
C ILE A 111 3.22 27.17 -0.07
N PHE A 112 1.95 26.96 0.28
CA PHE A 112 0.79 27.64 -0.29
C PHE A 112 0.03 28.40 0.81
N SER A 113 0.48 29.62 1.11
CA SER A 113 -0.04 30.45 2.21
C SER A 113 -1.52 30.80 2.09
N GLU A 114 -2.08 30.84 0.87
CA GLU A 114 -3.49 31.11 0.60
C GLU A 114 -4.38 29.85 0.65
N LEU A 115 -3.77 28.66 0.77
CA LEU A 115 -4.49 27.39 0.66
C LEU A 115 -5.30 27.10 1.94
N LYS A 116 -6.62 27.25 1.84
CA LYS A 116 -7.57 26.91 2.91
C LYS A 116 -8.24 25.57 2.64
N VAL A 117 -7.67 24.51 3.19
CA VAL A 117 -8.15 23.12 3.01
C VAL A 117 -8.48 22.50 4.37
N SER A 118 -9.59 21.74 4.44
CA SER A 118 -9.94 20.94 5.63
C SER A 118 -9.20 19.61 5.64
N LYS A 119 -9.02 19.02 6.83
CA LYS A 119 -8.38 17.69 6.98
C LYS A 119 -9.10 16.60 6.18
N THR A 120 -10.43 16.62 6.13
CA THR A 120 -11.24 15.69 5.33
C THR A 120 -11.02 15.86 3.83
N THR A 121 -10.97 17.09 3.33
CA THR A 121 -10.72 17.37 1.90
C THR A 121 -9.32 16.90 1.51
N LEU A 122 -8.33 17.11 2.38
CA LEU A 122 -6.98 16.62 2.16
C LEU A 122 -6.93 15.09 2.17
N PHE A 123 -7.60 14.43 3.14
CA PHE A 123 -7.70 12.98 3.22
C PHE A 123 -8.28 12.38 1.93
N ASP A 124 -9.41 12.90 1.47
CA ASP A 124 -10.05 12.42 0.24
C ASP A 124 -9.15 12.64 -0.97
N PHE A 125 -8.43 13.77 -1.02
CA PHE A 125 -7.51 14.05 -2.11
C PHE A 125 -6.30 13.12 -2.12
N VAL A 126 -5.70 12.85 -0.97
CA VAL A 126 -4.61 11.88 -0.81
C VAL A 126 -5.05 10.49 -1.29
N LYS A 127 -6.24 10.07 -0.87
CA LYS A 127 -6.80 8.77 -1.23
C LYS A 127 -7.15 8.64 -2.72
N GLN A 128 -7.81 9.65 -3.30
CA GLN A 128 -8.39 9.56 -4.65
C GLN A 128 -7.47 10.07 -5.76
N HIS A 129 -6.55 10.99 -5.44
CA HIS A 129 -5.74 11.69 -6.43
C HIS A 129 -4.24 11.41 -6.29
N CYS A 130 -3.78 11.05 -5.09
CA CYS A 130 -2.41 10.61 -4.88
C CYS A 130 -2.28 9.07 -4.92
N ASN A 131 -3.40 8.33 -4.98
CA ASN A 131 -3.45 6.86 -4.93
C ASN A 131 -2.81 6.26 -3.67
N LEU A 132 -2.87 7.00 -2.56
CA LEU A 132 -2.26 6.61 -1.30
C LEU A 132 -3.31 6.01 -0.36
N SER A 133 -2.92 4.94 0.33
CA SER A 133 -3.71 4.38 1.43
C SER A 133 -3.10 4.81 2.76
N LEU A 134 -3.91 5.42 3.64
CA LEU A 134 -3.47 5.74 4.99
C LEU A 134 -3.69 4.53 5.90
N LYS A 135 -2.64 4.12 6.59
CA LYS A 135 -2.69 3.03 7.57
C LYS A 135 -2.60 3.58 8.98
N LYS A 136 -3.24 2.85 9.91
CA LYS A 136 -3.05 3.07 11.34
C LYS A 136 -1.75 2.38 11.75
N ALA A 137 -0.84 3.13 12.35
CA ALA A 137 0.36 2.56 12.96
C ALA A 137 -0.06 1.55 14.03
N ARG A 138 0.64 0.41 14.08
CA ARG A 138 0.43 -0.62 15.11
C ARG A 138 1.68 -0.70 15.96
N LEU A 139 1.46 -0.93 17.26
CA LEU A 139 2.55 -1.23 18.17
C LEU A 139 3.05 -2.65 17.90
N GLN A 140 4.36 -2.80 17.82
CA GLN A 140 5.06 -4.07 17.75
C GLN A 140 6.25 -4.01 18.73
N PRO A 141 6.67 -5.12 19.34
CA PRO A 141 7.85 -5.12 20.19
C PRO A 141 9.08 -4.72 19.40
N ILE A 142 9.91 -3.84 19.98
CA ILE A 142 11.17 -3.37 19.38
C ILE A 142 12.05 -4.56 19.00
N ASP A 143 12.08 -5.58 19.87
CA ASP A 143 12.91 -6.77 19.71
C ASP A 143 12.66 -7.52 18.41
N ARG A 144 11.48 -7.39 17.77
CA ARG A 144 11.20 -8.00 16.46
C ARG A 144 12.14 -7.50 15.36
N ASN A 145 12.57 -6.24 15.46
CA ASN A 145 13.49 -5.60 14.52
C ASN A 145 14.93 -5.57 15.06
N SER A 146 15.23 -6.33 16.12
CA SER A 146 16.62 -6.50 16.57
C SER A 146 17.41 -7.28 15.52
N GLU A 147 18.68 -6.93 15.36
CA GLU A 147 19.60 -7.61 14.43
C GLU A 147 19.60 -9.13 14.68
N GLU A 148 19.57 -9.53 15.96
CA GLU A 148 19.52 -10.93 16.37
C GLU A 148 18.26 -11.65 15.85
N LYS A 149 17.06 -11.05 16.00
CA LYS A 149 15.81 -11.66 15.53
C LYS A 149 15.68 -11.64 14.01
N ILE A 150 16.20 -10.60 13.35
CA ILE A 150 16.27 -10.54 11.89
C ILE A 150 17.17 -11.66 11.37
N GLN A 151 18.35 -11.85 11.98
CA GLN A 151 19.27 -12.92 11.59
C GLN A 151 18.69 -14.31 11.87
N GLU A 152 18.06 -14.53 13.03
CA GLU A 152 17.36 -15.79 13.32
C GLU A 152 16.29 -16.11 12.26
N CYS A 153 15.54 -15.10 11.81
CA CYS A 153 14.55 -15.26 10.75
C CYS A 153 15.19 -15.65 9.41
N LEU A 154 16.28 -14.98 9.01
CA LEU A 154 17.02 -15.28 7.79
C LEU A 154 17.61 -16.69 7.81
N ASP A 155 18.22 -17.09 8.92
CA ASP A 155 18.78 -18.43 9.09
C ASP A 155 17.70 -19.50 9.03
N TRP A 156 16.53 -19.22 9.59
CA TRP A 156 15.36 -20.09 9.50
C TRP A 156 14.88 -20.25 8.06
N VAL A 157 14.75 -19.14 7.30
CA VAL A 157 14.37 -19.19 5.87
C VAL A 157 15.38 -20.00 5.07
N HIS A 158 16.68 -19.71 5.18
CA HIS A 158 17.73 -20.45 4.45
C HIS A 158 17.79 -21.93 4.82
N LYS A 159 17.46 -22.28 6.08
CA LYS A 159 17.39 -23.68 6.51
C LYS A 159 16.30 -24.44 5.77
N TRP A 160 15.13 -23.84 5.61
CA TRP A 160 13.98 -24.48 4.95
C TRP A 160 14.03 -24.39 3.42
N GLU A 161 14.66 -23.36 2.85
CA GLU A 161 14.92 -23.28 1.40
C GLU A 161 15.75 -24.47 0.90
N LYS A 162 16.62 -25.03 1.76
CA LYS A 162 17.43 -26.24 1.43
C LYS A 162 16.62 -27.54 1.49
N THR A 163 15.36 -27.51 1.90
CA THR A 163 14.48 -28.67 1.99
C THR A 163 13.47 -28.67 0.85
N ASP A 164 12.78 -29.79 0.61
CA ASP A 164 11.66 -29.88 -0.33
C ASP A 164 10.37 -29.25 0.26
N MET A 165 10.46 -28.09 0.90
CA MET A 165 9.30 -27.42 1.48
C MET A 165 8.54 -26.66 0.38
N ASP A 166 7.30 -27.05 0.12
CA ASP A 166 6.38 -26.38 -0.80
C ASP A 166 5.11 -25.98 -0.04
N PHE A 167 5.01 -24.69 0.25
CA PHE A 167 3.88 -24.10 0.98
C PHE A 167 2.50 -24.36 0.33
N THR A 168 2.47 -24.75 -0.95
CA THR A 168 1.24 -25.03 -1.69
C THR A 168 0.90 -26.52 -1.78
N ARG A 169 1.87 -27.42 -1.56
CA ARG A 169 1.69 -28.87 -1.82
C ARG A 169 1.89 -29.77 -0.61
N ASN A 170 2.78 -29.42 0.31
CA ASN A 170 3.17 -30.32 1.40
C ASN A 170 3.19 -29.66 2.79
N CYS A 171 2.68 -28.43 2.92
CA CYS A 171 2.59 -27.69 4.17
C CYS A 171 1.14 -27.50 4.64
N GLY A 172 0.92 -27.52 5.96
CA GLY A 172 -0.31 -27.09 6.60
C GLY A 172 0.02 -26.16 7.77
N PHE A 173 -0.67 -25.02 7.87
CA PHE A 173 -0.47 -24.06 8.94
C PHE A 173 -1.57 -24.20 9.98
N LEU A 174 -1.15 -24.43 11.22
CA LEU A 174 -2.03 -24.38 12.38
C LEU A 174 -1.63 -23.15 13.18
N ASP A 175 -2.56 -22.21 13.30
CA ASP A 175 -2.41 -21.03 14.15
C ASP A 175 -3.63 -20.91 15.05
N GLU A 176 -3.40 -20.47 16.29
CA GLU A 176 -4.49 -20.21 17.21
C GLU A 176 -5.12 -18.87 16.82
N ALA A 177 -6.30 -18.92 16.21
CA ALA A 177 -6.99 -17.71 15.86
C ALA A 177 -7.49 -17.03 17.14
N ALA A 178 -6.82 -15.94 17.54
CA ALA A 178 -7.22 -15.06 18.63
C ALA A 178 -8.46 -14.24 18.25
N PHE A 179 -9.59 -14.90 18.00
CA PHE A 179 -10.87 -14.23 17.79
C PHE A 179 -11.43 -13.76 19.14
N HIS A 180 -11.10 -12.53 19.52
CA HIS A 180 -11.74 -11.88 20.66
C HIS A 180 -13.15 -11.44 20.25
N ILE A 181 -14.19 -12.13 20.70
CA ILE A 181 -15.62 -11.85 20.38
C ILE A 181 -16.09 -10.44 20.75
N HIS A 182 -15.29 -9.72 21.54
CA HIS A 182 -15.54 -8.34 21.98
C HIS A 182 -14.71 -7.28 21.23
N LEU A 183 -14.20 -7.57 20.03
CA LEU A 183 -13.44 -6.60 19.24
C LEU A 183 -14.32 -5.40 18.84
N LYS A 184 -14.36 -4.36 19.67
CA LYS A 184 -14.99 -3.08 19.34
C LYS A 184 -14.07 -2.31 18.40
N ARG A 185 -14.59 -1.85 17.27
CA ARG A 185 -13.90 -0.85 16.43
C ARG A 185 -13.82 0.48 17.20
N SER A 186 -12.74 0.66 17.96
CA SER A 186 -12.41 1.95 18.56
C SER A 186 -11.78 2.83 17.47
N MET A 187 -12.51 3.88 17.04
CA MET A 187 -11.92 4.99 16.30
C MET A 187 -11.33 5.97 17.30
N ALA A 188 -10.09 5.73 17.71
CA ALA A 188 -9.20 6.76 18.23
C ALA A 188 -8.18 7.08 17.14
#